data_AF-A0A932H1M1-F1
#
_entry.id   AF-A0A932H1M1-F1
#
_cell.length_a   1.000
_cell.length_b   1.000
_cell.length_c   1.000
_cell.angle_alpha   90.00
_cell.angle_beta   90.00
_cell.angle_gamma   90.00
#
_symmetry.space_group_name_H-M   'P 1'
#
loop_
_entity.id
_entity.type
_entity.pdbx_description
1 polymer ?
#
loop_
_entity_poly.entity_id
_entity_poly.type
_entity_poly.pdbx_seq_one_letter_code
_entity_poly.pdbx_strand_id
1 'polypeptide(L)'
;MSWRKHGFSKVIEQIPIGMAITRLDGTLEYANAYLLKLIGARGKELAGAPLSRFVRPAVPGPHGEPRDFSGAAQNPRREVQICGGEETLDMLESVYPVHDNADAVTHFIHLLQDISAQKQHDALSTLAFYDSLTGLPNRNLLKDRLERAAAGTSSSR
;
A
#
# COMPACT_ATOMS: atom_id res chain seq x y z
N MET A 1 -24.59 -7.65 22.74
CA MET A 1 -23.35 -7.13 22.11
C MET A 1 -22.23 -8.18 22.13
N SER A 2 -22.25 -9.17 21.22
CA SER A 2 -21.35 -10.35 21.25
C SER A 2 -20.60 -10.59 19.93
N TRP A 3 -20.03 -9.55 19.33
CA TRP A 3 -19.16 -9.67 18.14
C TRP A 3 -17.65 -9.60 18.48
N ARG A 4 -17.30 -9.39 19.76
CA ARG A 4 -16.00 -8.87 20.21
C ARG A 4 -14.81 -9.86 20.23
N LYS A 5 -14.97 -11.17 20.06
CA LYS A 5 -13.83 -12.12 20.16
C LYS A 5 -13.74 -13.16 19.04
N HIS A 6 -14.86 -13.67 18.54
CA HIS A 6 -14.86 -14.69 17.48
C HIS A 6 -14.93 -14.12 16.06
N GLY A 7 -15.22 -12.83 15.91
CA GLY A 7 -15.37 -12.16 14.62
C GLY A 7 -14.09 -11.59 14.05
N PHE A 8 -13.17 -11.10 14.90
CA PHE A 8 -12.03 -10.29 14.43
C PHE A 8 -11.06 -11.08 13.54
N SER A 9 -10.73 -12.32 13.95
CA SER A 9 -9.94 -13.22 13.11
C SER A 9 -10.65 -13.54 11.79
N LYS A 10 -11.95 -13.85 11.79
CA LYS A 10 -12.71 -14.10 10.56
C LYS A 10 -12.77 -12.89 9.63
N VAL A 11 -12.90 -11.69 10.18
CA VAL A 11 -12.95 -10.44 9.41
C VAL A 11 -11.61 -10.21 8.73
N ILE A 12 -10.50 -10.32 9.46
CA ILE A 12 -9.14 -10.17 8.92
C ILE A 12 -8.85 -11.18 7.79
N GLU A 13 -9.36 -12.40 7.89
CA GLU A 13 -9.20 -13.43 6.88
C GLU A 13 -10.06 -13.20 5.61
N GLN A 14 -11.09 -12.36 5.70
CA GLN A 14 -12.03 -12.08 4.61
C GLN A 14 -11.78 -10.74 3.91
N ILE A 15 -11.04 -9.84 4.54
CA ILE A 15 -10.73 -8.53 3.96
C ILE A 15 -9.71 -8.69 2.82
N PRO A 16 -9.91 -8.02 1.66
CA PRO A 16 -8.95 -8.00 0.55
C PRO A 16 -7.79 -7.01 0.83
N ILE A 17 -7.19 -7.12 2.03
CA ILE A 17 -6.03 -6.36 2.46
C ILE A 17 -5.04 -7.38 2.98
N GLY A 18 -3.81 -7.35 2.47
CA GLY A 18 -2.75 -8.22 2.95
C GLY A 18 -2.37 -7.80 4.36
N MET A 19 -2.43 -8.71 5.32
CA MET A 19 -2.03 -8.41 6.68
C MET A 19 -0.91 -9.34 7.11
N ALA A 20 0.15 -8.77 7.67
CA ALA A 20 1.27 -9.49 8.26
C ALA A 20 1.60 -8.94 9.65
N ILE A 21 2.02 -9.81 10.55
CA ILE A 21 2.61 -9.41 11.84
C ILE A 21 4.03 -9.94 11.86
N THR A 22 4.97 -9.06 12.17
CA THR A 22 6.38 -9.39 12.30
C THR A 22 6.90 -9.06 13.69
N ARG A 23 7.98 -9.76 14.07
CA ARG A 23 8.83 -9.38 15.21
C ARG A 23 9.68 -8.15 14.86
N LEU A 24 10.38 -7.64 15.88
CA LEU A 24 11.32 -6.52 15.75
C LEU A 24 12.46 -6.75 14.73
N ASP A 25 12.82 -8.00 14.49
CA ASP A 25 13.82 -8.42 13.50
C ASP A 25 13.25 -8.55 12.07
N GLY A 26 11.94 -8.29 11.88
CA GLY A 26 11.23 -8.44 10.61
C GLY A 26 10.82 -9.88 10.30
N THR A 27 11.00 -10.81 11.24
CA THR A 27 10.56 -12.20 11.10
C THR A 27 9.05 -12.28 11.16
N LEU A 28 8.44 -12.92 10.16
CA LEU A 28 6.98 -13.08 10.08
C LEU A 28 6.48 -14.10 11.11
N GLU A 29 5.53 -13.69 11.94
CA GLU A 29 4.80 -14.56 12.86
C GLU A 29 3.40 -14.90 12.34
N TYR A 30 2.76 -13.99 11.61
CA TYR A 30 1.42 -14.17 11.09
C TYR A 30 1.27 -13.51 9.72
N ALA A 31 0.48 -14.14 8.85
CA ALA A 31 -0.06 -13.53 7.64
C ALA A 31 -1.48 -14.04 7.37
N ASN A 32 -2.38 -13.16 6.92
CA ASN A 32 -3.75 -13.55 6.57
C ASN A 32 -3.81 -14.28 5.21
N ALA A 33 -4.88 -15.04 4.99
CA ALA A 33 -5.07 -15.83 3.77
C ALA A 33 -4.98 -15.02 2.48
N TYR A 34 -5.35 -13.74 2.50
CA TYR A 34 -5.21 -12.86 1.34
C TYR A 34 -3.73 -12.60 1.01
N LEU A 35 -2.91 -12.22 1.98
CA LEU A 35 -1.47 -12.04 1.77
C LEU A 35 -0.80 -13.35 1.32
N LEU A 36 -1.18 -14.49 1.91
CA LEU A 36 -0.69 -15.82 1.52
C LEU A 36 -0.92 -16.10 0.03
N LYS A 37 -2.12 -15.78 -0.46
CA LYS A 37 -2.47 -15.95 -1.87
C LYS A 37 -1.62 -15.05 -2.76
N LEU A 38 -1.39 -13.80 -2.37
CA LEU A 38 -0.60 -12.84 -3.13
C LEU A 38 0.87 -13.25 -3.26
N ILE A 39 1.49 -13.70 -2.17
CA ILE A 39 2.91 -14.10 -2.18
C ILE A 39 3.14 -15.51 -2.73
N GLY A 40 2.06 -16.26 -3.02
CA GLY A 40 2.12 -17.63 -3.53
C GLY A 40 2.74 -18.65 -2.56
N ALA A 41 2.95 -18.28 -1.30
CA ALA A 41 3.62 -19.13 -0.33
C ALA A 41 2.63 -20.07 0.38
N ARG A 42 3.04 -21.32 0.58
CA ARG A 42 2.31 -22.24 1.45
C ARG A 42 2.58 -21.85 2.90
N GLY A 43 1.54 -21.80 3.74
CA GLY A 43 1.63 -21.26 5.11
C GLY A 43 2.78 -21.79 6.00
N LYS A 44 3.35 -22.97 5.71
CA LYS A 44 4.51 -23.53 6.42
C LYS A 44 5.86 -22.88 6.07
N GLU A 45 6.00 -22.25 4.90
CA GLU A 45 7.25 -21.62 4.47
C GLU A 45 7.43 -20.19 5.01
N LEU A 46 6.41 -19.69 5.72
CA LEU A 46 6.30 -18.31 6.15
C LEU A 46 6.63 -18.11 7.63
N ALA A 47 6.34 -19.11 8.46
CA ALA A 47 6.65 -19.05 9.88
C ALA A 47 8.17 -18.99 10.06
N GLY A 48 8.70 -17.83 10.47
CA GLY A 48 10.13 -17.62 10.64
C GLY A 48 10.85 -17.02 9.42
N ALA A 49 10.16 -16.79 8.30
CA ALA A 49 10.78 -16.14 7.15
C ALA A 49 10.76 -14.60 7.32
N PRO A 50 11.81 -13.89 6.87
CA PRO A 50 11.80 -12.43 6.89
C PRO A 50 10.80 -11.90 5.84
N LEU A 51 9.96 -10.93 6.23
CA LEU A 51 8.96 -10.33 5.33
C LEU A 51 9.59 -9.72 4.08
N SER A 52 10.82 -9.20 4.19
CA SER A 52 11.61 -8.63 3.10
C SER A 52 11.91 -9.60 1.94
N ARG A 53 11.73 -10.91 2.16
CA ARG A 53 11.84 -11.92 1.10
C ARG A 53 10.73 -11.78 0.05
N PHE A 54 9.53 -11.40 0.49
CA PHE A 54 8.32 -11.36 -0.35
C PHE A 54 7.92 -9.93 -0.71
N VAL A 55 8.22 -8.98 0.18
CA VAL A 55 7.85 -7.57 0.02
C VAL A 55 9.12 -6.75 -0.15
N ARG A 56 9.27 -6.10 -1.30
CA ARG A 56 10.41 -5.25 -1.65
C ARG A 56 9.99 -3.79 -1.76
N PRO A 57 10.86 -2.82 -1.45
CA PRO A 57 10.59 -1.42 -1.78
C PRO A 57 10.40 -1.26 -3.29
N ALA A 58 9.39 -0.49 -3.72
CA ALA A 58 9.20 -0.17 -5.14
C ALA A 58 10.36 0.69 -5.68
N VAL A 59 10.92 1.55 -4.83
CA VAL A 59 12.15 2.31 -5.10
C VAL A 59 13.26 1.75 -4.21
N PRO A 60 14.35 1.20 -4.79
CA PRO A 60 15.50 0.77 -4.01
C PRO A 60 16.06 1.95 -3.22
N GLY A 61 16.12 1.82 -1.89
CA GLY A 61 16.86 2.78 -1.08
C GLY A 61 18.35 2.73 -1.43
N PRO A 62 19.11 3.82 -1.19
CA PRO A 62 20.56 3.77 -1.31
C PRO A 62 21.08 2.67 -0.38
N HIS A 63 21.82 1.71 -0.94
CA HIS A 63 22.57 0.64 -0.26
C HIS A 63 21.86 -0.67 0.15
N GLY A 64 20.59 -0.91 -0.20
CA GLY A 64 19.98 -2.21 0.12
C GLY A 64 19.96 -2.52 1.63
N GLU A 65 19.97 -1.46 2.44
CA GLU A 65 19.95 -1.50 3.89
C GLU A 65 18.77 -2.36 4.41
N PRO A 66 18.97 -3.10 5.50
CA PRO A 66 17.88 -3.77 6.21
C PRO A 66 16.73 -2.78 6.46
N ARG A 67 15.48 -3.24 6.28
CA ARG A 67 14.30 -2.40 6.54
C ARG A 67 14.32 -1.94 7.99
N ASP A 68 14.60 -0.66 8.18
CA ASP A 68 14.48 -0.02 9.47
C ASP A 68 13.01 0.34 9.75
N PHE A 69 12.40 -0.43 10.66
CA PHE A 69 11.04 -0.18 11.15
C PHE A 69 11.01 0.74 12.38
N SER A 70 12.17 1.13 12.93
CA SER A 70 12.24 2.06 14.07
C SER A 70 11.64 3.43 13.71
N GLY A 71 11.69 3.81 12.43
CA GLY A 71 11.04 5.00 11.88
C GLY A 71 9.57 4.82 11.46
N ALA A 72 8.90 3.71 11.79
CA ALA A 72 7.50 3.47 11.38
C ALA A 72 6.54 4.61 11.80
N ALA A 73 6.86 5.31 12.89
CA ALA A 73 6.12 6.50 13.34
C ALA A 73 6.19 7.69 12.37
N GLN A 74 7.29 7.84 11.61
CA GLN A 74 7.55 9.00 10.77
C GLN A 74 7.07 8.85 9.32
N ASN A 75 6.97 7.62 8.81
CA ASN A 75 6.40 7.38 7.49
C ASN A 75 5.69 6.03 7.42
N PRO A 76 4.43 5.97 7.88
CA PRO A 76 3.71 4.72 8.01
C PRO A 76 3.40 4.12 6.65
N ARG A 77 3.25 4.92 5.58
CA ARG A 77 2.81 4.49 4.25
C ARG A 77 3.93 4.53 3.22
N ARG A 78 4.20 3.42 2.55
CA ARG A 78 5.24 3.32 1.52
C ARG A 78 4.81 2.41 0.38
N GLU A 79 5.21 2.75 -0.84
CA GLU A 79 5.00 1.88 -1.98
C GLU A 79 6.01 0.72 -1.97
N VAL A 80 5.47 -0.48 -2.16
CA VAL A 80 6.20 -1.73 -2.15
C VAL A 80 5.75 -2.59 -3.31
N GLN A 81 6.59 -3.55 -3.66
CA GLN A 81 6.31 -4.56 -4.64
C GLN A 81 6.27 -5.92 -3.96
N ILE A 82 5.21 -6.67 -4.24
CA ILE A 82 5.10 -8.06 -3.83
C ILE A 82 5.52 -8.93 -5.00
N CYS A 83 6.47 -9.84 -4.77
CA CYS A 83 6.88 -10.84 -5.74
C CYS A 83 6.15 -12.16 -5.44
N GLY A 84 5.05 -12.40 -6.14
CA GLY A 84 4.24 -13.61 -6.01
C GLY A 84 4.33 -14.46 -7.28
N GLY A 85 5.20 -15.46 -7.29
CA GLY A 85 5.39 -16.28 -8.50
C GLY A 85 6.04 -15.50 -9.65
N GLU A 86 5.36 -15.42 -10.81
CA GLU A 86 5.85 -14.75 -12.03
C GLU A 86 5.47 -13.26 -12.13
N GLU A 87 4.52 -12.78 -11.32
CA GLU A 87 4.03 -11.41 -11.40
C GLU A 87 4.47 -10.55 -10.20
N THR A 88 4.72 -9.28 -10.47
CA THR A 88 5.03 -8.26 -9.44
C THR A 88 3.85 -7.30 -9.32
N LEU A 89 3.34 -7.15 -8.10
CA LEU A 89 2.21 -6.28 -7.81
C LEU A 89 2.63 -5.06 -7.01
N ASP A 90 2.18 -3.88 -7.45
CA ASP A 90 2.40 -2.62 -6.75
C ASP A 90 1.39 -2.49 -5.59
N MET A 91 1.92 -2.34 -4.39
CA MET A 91 1.16 -2.30 -3.15
C MET A 91 1.55 -1.09 -2.31
N LEU A 92 0.63 -0.61 -1.51
CA LEU A 92 0.89 0.36 -0.46
C LEU A 92 1.00 -0.39 0.87
N GLU A 93 2.19 -0.39 1.45
CA GLU A 93 2.45 -0.93 2.79
C GLU A 93 2.21 0.16 3.83
N SER A 94 1.37 -0.14 4.83
CA SER A 94 1.22 0.64 6.06
C SER A 94 1.79 -0.14 7.24
N VAL A 95 2.75 0.43 7.98
CA VAL A 95 3.39 -0.23 9.14
C VAL A 95 2.99 0.44 10.45
N TYR A 96 2.55 -0.35 11.43
CA TYR A 96 2.15 0.12 12.75
C TYR A 96 2.85 -0.66 13.86
N PRO A 97 3.50 0.01 14.83
CA PRO A 97 4.08 -0.66 15.99
C PRO A 97 2.99 -1.17 16.95
N VAL A 98 3.21 -2.35 17.51
CA VAL A 98 2.40 -2.93 18.58
C VAL A 98 3.19 -2.82 19.89
N HIS A 99 2.59 -2.13 20.86
CA HIS A 99 3.19 -1.91 22.17
C HIS A 99 2.67 -2.95 23.17
N ASP A 100 3.52 -3.35 24.11
CA ASP A 100 3.11 -4.11 25.29
C ASP A 100 2.58 -3.20 26.41
N ASN A 101 2.28 -3.78 27.57
CA ASN A 101 1.80 -3.04 28.73
C ASN A 101 2.85 -2.08 29.34
N ALA A 102 4.12 -2.22 28.96
CA ALA A 102 5.23 -1.36 29.39
C ALA A 102 5.59 -0.31 28.33
N ASP A 103 4.75 -0.14 27.30
CA ASP A 103 4.95 0.77 26.16
C ASP A 103 6.17 0.43 25.28
N ALA A 104 6.69 -0.80 25.39
CA ALA A 104 7.75 -1.28 24.53
C ALA A 104 7.17 -1.85 23.22
N VAL A 105 7.75 -1.48 22.09
CA VAL A 105 7.39 -2.08 20.79
C VAL A 105 7.80 -3.56 20.82
N THR A 106 6.85 -4.45 20.55
CA THR A 106 7.10 -5.90 20.51
C THR A 106 6.96 -6.48 19.11
N HIS A 107 6.04 -5.94 18.31
CA HIS A 107 5.72 -6.41 16.98
C HIS A 107 5.40 -5.25 16.04
N PHE A 108 5.40 -5.53 14.74
CA PHE A 108 4.89 -4.62 13.73
C PHE A 108 3.74 -5.26 12.96
N ILE A 109 2.68 -4.49 12.75
CA ILE A 109 1.56 -4.84 11.86
C ILE A 109 1.83 -4.19 10.52
N HIS A 110 1.79 -4.98 9.47
CA HIS A 110 1.91 -4.57 8.08
C HIS A 110 0.56 -4.75 7.40
N LEU A 111 0.05 -3.67 6.80
CA LEU A 111 -1.13 -3.69 5.94
C LEU A 111 -0.67 -3.42 4.51
N LEU A 112 -0.93 -4.36 3.60
CA LEU A 112 -0.59 -4.27 2.19
C LEU A 112 -1.88 -4.10 1.40
N GLN A 113 -2.05 -2.95 0.79
CA GLN A 113 -3.20 -2.62 -0.03
C GLN A 113 -2.80 -2.57 -1.50
N ASP A 114 -3.55 -3.24 -2.36
CA ASP A 114 -3.36 -3.14 -3.80
C ASP A 114 -3.67 -1.72 -4.29
N ILE A 115 -2.70 -1.10 -4.96
CA ILE A 115 -2.85 0.22 -5.58
C ILE A 115 -2.82 0.16 -7.10
N SER A 116 -2.80 -1.04 -7.69
CA SER A 116 -2.75 -1.24 -9.15
C SER A 116 -3.92 -0.53 -9.84
N ALA A 117 -5.14 -0.70 -9.32
CA ALA A 117 -6.33 -0.05 -9.87
C ALA A 117 -6.29 1.48 -9.70
N GLN A 118 -5.76 1.97 -8.57
CA GLN A 118 -5.62 3.41 -8.32
C GLN A 118 -4.60 4.03 -9.28
N LYS A 119 -3.43 3.39 -9.45
CA LYS A 119 -2.39 3.82 -10.40
C LYS A 119 -2.89 3.80 -11.84
N GLN A 120 -3.69 2.81 -12.23
CA GLN A 120 -4.31 2.76 -13.55
C GLN A 120 -5.28 3.92 -13.77
N HIS A 121 -6.11 4.24 -12.77
CA HIS A 121 -7.05 5.36 -12.86
C HIS A 121 -6.33 6.72 -12.91
N ASP A 122 -5.25 6.89 -12.14
CA ASP A 122 -4.43 8.10 -12.15
C ASP A 122 -3.65 8.25 -13.45
N ALA A 123 -3.16 7.15 -14.02
CA ALA A 123 -2.53 7.13 -15.34
C ALA A 123 -3.54 7.48 -16.45
N LEU A 124 -4.75 6.94 -16.41
CA LEU A 124 -5.83 7.28 -17.34
C LEU A 124 -6.24 8.74 -17.22
N SER A 125 -6.33 9.26 -16.01
CA SER A 125 -6.61 10.69 -15.76
C SER A 125 -5.47 11.57 -16.29
N THR A 126 -4.23 11.17 -16.05
CA THR A 126 -3.05 11.87 -16.59
C THR A 126 -3.08 11.87 -18.12
N LEU A 127 -3.39 10.76 -18.78
CA LEU A 127 -3.52 10.67 -20.24
C LEU A 127 -4.72 11.45 -20.81
N ALA A 128 -5.82 11.56 -20.05
CA ALA A 128 -6.99 12.32 -20.45
C ALA A 128 -6.77 13.84 -20.36
N PHE A 129 -5.93 14.29 -19.41
CA PHE A 129 -5.74 15.71 -19.09
C PHE A 129 -4.37 16.28 -19.45
N TYR A 130 -3.34 15.46 -19.68
CA TYR A 130 -1.97 15.89 -19.93
C TYR A 130 -1.33 15.11 -21.09
N ASP A 131 -0.67 15.82 -21.99
CA ASP A 131 0.05 15.23 -23.13
C ASP A 131 1.35 14.57 -22.64
N SER A 132 1.49 13.26 -22.89
CA SER A 132 2.57 12.43 -22.37
C SER A 132 3.97 12.75 -22.94
N LEU A 133 4.07 13.60 -23.98
CA LEU A 133 5.35 14.01 -24.56
C LEU A 133 5.84 15.35 -23.99
N THR A 134 4.95 16.15 -23.39
CA THR A 134 5.24 17.53 -22.99
C THR A 134 4.88 17.88 -21.54
N GLY A 135 4.07 17.06 -20.85
CA GLY A 135 3.59 17.33 -19.49
C GLY A 135 2.61 18.51 -19.40
N LEU A 136 2.18 19.04 -20.54
CA LEU A 136 1.25 20.17 -20.64
C LEU A 136 -0.21 19.70 -20.67
N PRO A 137 -1.15 20.55 -20.20
CA PRO A 137 -2.59 20.28 -20.32
C PRO A 137 -2.99 19.94 -21.76
N ASN A 138 -3.64 18.81 -21.96
CA ASN A 138 -4.28 18.44 -23.22
C ASN A 138 -5.26 19.55 -23.64
N ARG A 139 -5.40 19.75 -24.96
CA ARG A 139 -6.35 20.66 -25.62
C ARG A 139 -7.77 20.59 -25.03
N ASN A 140 -8.22 19.44 -24.55
CA ASN A 140 -9.50 19.27 -23.85
C ASN A 140 -9.57 20.01 -22.50
N LEU A 141 -8.53 19.94 -21.68
CA LEU A 141 -8.43 20.66 -20.41
C LEU A 141 -8.30 22.18 -20.63
N LEU A 142 -7.62 22.58 -21.70
CA LEU A 142 -7.49 23.98 -22.09
C LEU A 142 -8.84 24.56 -22.56
N LYS A 143 -9.65 23.76 -23.24
CA LYS A 143 -10.99 24.13 -23.73
C LYS A 143 -12.02 24.25 -22.59
N ASP A 144 -12.06 23.29 -21.66
CA ASP A 144 -12.92 23.34 -20.47
C ASP A 144 -12.60 24.57 -19.58
N ARG A 145 -11.31 24.91 -19.40
CA ARG A 145 -10.93 26.14 -18.70
C ARG A 145 -11.38 27.40 -19.41
N LEU A 146 -11.30 27.44 -20.73
CA LEU A 146 -11.74 28.59 -21.53
C LEU A 146 -13.26 28.76 -21.44
N GLU A 147 -14.01 27.67 -21.49
CA GLU A 147 -15.47 27.65 -21.35
C GLU A 147 -15.92 28.08 -19.94
N ARG A 148 -15.24 27.62 -18.88
CA ARG A 148 -15.51 28.05 -17.50
C ARG A 148 -15.20 29.53 -17.26
N ALA A 149 -14.11 30.06 -17.85
CA ALA A 149 -13.78 31.48 -17.78
C ALA A 149 -14.81 32.35 -18.54
N ALA A 150 -15.28 31.88 -19.70
CA ALA A 150 -16.32 32.56 -20.46
C ALA A 150 -17.68 32.57 -19.72
N ALA A 151 -18.04 31.47 -19.04
CA ALA A 151 -19.28 31.36 -18.28
C ALA A 151 -19.28 32.19 -16.98
N GLY A 152 -18.11 32.42 -16.37
CA GLY A 152 -17.97 33.23 -15.16
C GLY A 152 -18.08 34.75 -15.37
N THR A 153 -18.08 35.24 -16.61
CA THR A 153 -18.06 36.68 -16.91
C THR A 153 -19.46 37.29 -17.14
N SER A 154 -20.52 36.48 -17.13
CA SER A 154 -21.90 36.92 -17.41
C SER A 154 -22.80 37.08 -16.17
N SER A 155 -22.27 36.91 -14.95
CA SER A 155 -23.03 37.13 -13.70
C SER A 155 -22.30 38.09 -12.76
N SER A 156 -22.19 39.34 -13.19
CA SER A 156 -21.90 40.49 -12.32
C SER A 156 -22.50 41.72 -12.99
N ARG A 157 -23.82 41.91 -12.82
CA ARG A 157 -24.49 43.18 -13.09
C ARG A 157 -25.43 43.48 -11.94
#